data_AF-A0AAF6ARH4-F1
#
_entry.id   AF-A0AAF6ARH4-F1
#
_cell.length_a   1.000
_cell.length_b   1.000
_cell.length_c   1.000
_cell.angle_alpha   90.00
_cell.angle_beta   90.00
_cell.angle_gamma   90.00
#
_symmetry.space_group_name_H-M   'P 1'
#
loop_
_entity.id
_entity.type
_entity.pdbx_description
1 polymer ?
#
loop_
_entity_poly.entity_id
_entity_poly.type
_entity_poly.pdbx_seq_one_letter_code
_entity_poly.pdbx_strand_id
1 'polypeptide(L)'
;MAAMAVSLASAMSNVSLGAPSCSGLRIASSSTPSVSLALPSTGYKRVQGLPYLSIRCARVGGVEVPNAKRIEISLQYIHGIGKTTARQILLDVELENKHTRDLSEEELTKLRDEVSKYMIEGDLRRFNTLAIKRLKDIQCYRGKRHIMGLPCRGQHTKCNARTRRGKKVTVAGKKKAPGK
;
A
#
# COMPACT_ATOMS: atom_id res chain seq x y z
N MET A 1 48.75 47.51 -3.59
CA MET A 1 49.15 46.75 -2.37
C MET A 1 48.67 45.31 -2.53
N ALA A 2 49.44 44.36 -2.01
CA ALA A 2 49.33 42.89 -2.13
C ALA A 2 47.89 42.31 -2.12
N ALA A 3 47.53 41.22 -2.82
CA ALA A 3 48.26 40.09 -3.43
C ALA A 3 48.90 39.05 -2.47
N MET A 4 48.08 38.13 -1.96
CA MET A 4 48.39 36.72 -1.62
C MET A 4 47.09 35.91 -1.79
N ALA A 5 46.94 34.75 -2.46
CA ALA A 5 47.80 33.59 -2.81
C ALA A 5 47.43 32.32 -1.97
N VAL A 6 47.71 31.13 -2.55
CA VAL A 6 47.49 29.75 -2.02
C VAL A 6 46.03 29.26 -2.21
N SER A 7 45.66 28.38 -3.18
CA SER A 7 46.09 26.99 -3.51
C SER A 7 45.54 25.94 -2.51
N LEU A 8 45.17 24.68 -2.81
CA LEU A 8 44.94 23.86 -4.03
C LEU A 8 43.48 23.28 -3.92
N ALA A 9 42.92 22.33 -4.71
CA ALA A 9 43.30 21.48 -5.85
C ALA A 9 42.00 21.23 -6.69
N SER A 10 42.00 21.11 -8.03
CA SER A 10 42.53 20.09 -8.95
C SER A 10 41.68 18.80 -9.13
N ALA A 11 41.14 18.67 -10.36
CA ALA A 11 40.84 17.45 -11.10
C ALA A 11 39.85 16.38 -10.55
N MET A 12 38.63 16.38 -11.09
CA MET A 12 37.96 15.14 -11.50
C MET A 12 37.49 15.27 -12.95
N SER A 13 38.18 14.57 -13.85
CA SER A 13 37.95 14.57 -15.30
C SER A 13 36.82 13.62 -15.70
N ASN A 14 36.09 13.95 -16.76
CA ASN A 14 35.19 13.03 -17.45
C ASN A 14 35.91 11.75 -17.91
N VAL A 15 35.30 10.58 -17.70
CA VAL A 15 35.22 9.52 -18.73
C VAL A 15 33.87 8.80 -18.59
N SER A 16 33.20 8.60 -19.72
CA SER A 16 31.99 7.78 -19.86
C SER A 16 32.24 6.58 -20.78
N LEU A 17 31.38 5.55 -20.67
CA LEU A 17 31.07 4.46 -21.62
C LEU A 17 31.61 3.06 -21.26
N GLY A 18 30.79 2.05 -21.58
CA GLY A 18 31.23 0.67 -21.77
C GLY A 18 30.58 -0.38 -20.86
N ALA A 19 29.45 -0.95 -21.28
CA ALA A 19 28.97 -2.23 -20.75
C ALA A 19 29.40 -3.37 -21.70
N PRO A 20 29.91 -4.50 -21.19
CA PRO A 20 29.99 -5.75 -21.94
C PRO A 20 29.01 -6.83 -21.44
N SER A 21 28.72 -7.77 -22.32
CA SER A 21 27.63 -8.75 -22.24
C SER A 21 28.05 -10.15 -21.73
N CYS A 22 27.04 -11.00 -21.53
CA CYS A 22 27.17 -12.37 -21.01
C CYS A 22 27.88 -13.33 -21.96
N SER A 23 28.87 -14.11 -21.47
CA SER A 23 29.09 -15.52 -21.85
C SER A 23 30.26 -16.13 -21.06
N GLY A 24 30.06 -17.29 -20.40
CA GLY A 24 31.16 -18.01 -19.72
C GLY A 24 30.66 -19.14 -18.82
N LEU A 25 30.83 -20.39 -19.26
CA LEU A 25 30.39 -21.61 -18.56
C LEU A 25 31.59 -22.36 -17.97
N ARG A 26 31.40 -22.96 -16.77
CA ARG A 26 32.06 -24.22 -16.31
C ARG A 26 33.59 -24.13 -16.05
N ILE A 27 34.26 -24.95 -15.24
CA ILE A 27 33.94 -26.06 -14.29
C ILE A 27 35.06 -26.02 -13.22
N ALA A 28 34.78 -26.38 -11.96
CA ALA A 28 35.62 -27.32 -11.18
C ALA A 28 34.98 -27.63 -9.81
N SER A 29 35.09 -28.89 -9.40
CA SER A 29 34.51 -29.44 -8.18
C SER A 29 35.57 -29.69 -7.11
N SER A 30 35.36 -29.20 -5.88
CA SER A 30 35.91 -29.81 -4.67
C SER A 30 35.10 -29.48 -3.42
N SER A 31 34.65 -30.53 -2.73
CA SER A 31 34.32 -30.58 -1.29
C SER A 31 33.77 -29.29 -0.62
N THR A 32 32.44 -29.10 -0.65
CA THR A 32 31.77 -28.28 0.38
C THR A 32 31.37 -29.18 1.56
N PRO A 33 31.84 -28.92 2.80
CA PRO A 33 31.34 -29.64 3.96
C PRO A 33 29.90 -29.25 4.23
N SER A 34 29.06 -30.24 4.51
CA SER A 34 27.65 -30.06 4.84
C SER A 34 27.48 -29.36 6.19
N VAL A 35 27.43 -28.03 6.21
CA VAL A 35 27.03 -27.27 7.39
C VAL A 35 25.53 -27.51 7.61
N SER A 36 25.24 -28.48 8.48
CA SER A 36 23.89 -28.73 9.00
C SER A 36 23.46 -27.54 9.86
N LEU A 37 22.87 -26.53 9.23
CA LEU A 37 22.14 -25.47 9.92
C LEU A 37 20.89 -26.09 10.57
N ALA A 38 21.07 -26.61 11.78
CA ALA A 38 19.98 -26.95 12.67
C ALA A 38 19.20 -25.67 12.96
N LEU A 39 18.03 -25.51 12.31
CA LEU A 39 17.09 -24.48 12.72
C LEU A 39 16.74 -24.76 14.19
N PRO A 40 16.92 -23.79 15.11
CA PRO A 40 16.46 -23.98 16.47
C PRO A 40 14.95 -24.17 16.43
N SER A 41 14.48 -25.32 16.92
CA SER A 41 13.08 -25.65 17.13
C SER A 41 12.50 -24.88 18.33
N THR A 42 12.77 -23.57 18.40
CA THR A 42 12.11 -22.65 19.31
C THR A 42 10.66 -22.51 18.87
N GLY A 43 9.84 -23.44 19.36
CA GLY A 43 8.45 -23.55 18.98
C GLY A 43 7.73 -22.22 19.13
N TYR A 44 6.90 -21.89 18.13
CA TYR A 44 5.85 -20.90 18.28
C TYR A 44 4.98 -21.31 19.46
N LYS A 45 5.26 -20.74 20.64
CA LYS A 45 4.45 -20.96 21.83
C LYS A 45 3.04 -20.48 21.51
N ARG A 46 2.12 -21.44 21.38
CA ARG A 46 0.68 -21.20 21.35
C ARG A 46 0.30 -20.63 22.72
N VAL A 47 0.41 -19.32 22.89
CA VAL A 47 0.04 -18.66 24.15
C VAL A 47 -1.48 -18.59 24.23
N GLN A 48 -2.09 -19.64 24.79
CA GLN A 48 -3.45 -19.58 25.28
C GLN A 48 -3.45 -18.84 26.63
N GLY A 49 -4.38 -17.90 26.81
CA GLY A 49 -4.55 -17.16 28.07
C GLY A 49 -3.50 -16.08 28.31
N LEU A 50 -3.71 -14.89 27.73
CA LEU A 50 -3.01 -13.67 28.12
C LEU A 50 -4.02 -12.66 28.71
N PRO A 51 -3.96 -12.36 30.02
CA PRO A 51 -4.87 -11.43 30.68
C PRO A 51 -4.46 -9.96 30.45
N TYR A 52 -4.21 -9.58 29.18
CA TYR A 52 -4.01 -8.17 28.77
C TYR A 52 -4.95 -7.73 27.64
N LEU A 53 -6.11 -8.37 27.48
CA LEU A 53 -7.18 -7.84 26.61
C LEU A 53 -7.91 -6.62 27.24
N SER A 54 -7.16 -5.74 27.91
CA SER A 54 -7.57 -4.34 28.10
C SER A 54 -7.44 -3.61 26.76
N ILE A 55 -8.37 -3.88 25.85
CA ILE A 55 -8.51 -3.14 24.60
C ILE A 55 -8.99 -1.73 24.96
N ARG A 56 -8.05 -0.83 25.27
CA ARG A 56 -8.33 0.61 25.19
C ARG A 56 -8.51 0.96 23.71
N CYS A 57 -9.78 0.99 23.31
CA CYS A 57 -10.20 1.22 21.94
C CYS A 57 -9.93 2.68 21.56
N ALA A 58 -8.89 2.90 20.77
CA ALA A 58 -8.72 4.16 20.04
C ALA A 58 -9.73 4.20 18.88
N ARG A 59 -11.01 4.42 19.22
CA ARG A 59 -12.03 4.74 18.23
C ARG A 59 -11.79 6.16 17.74
N VAL A 60 -11.37 6.29 16.48
CA VAL A 60 -11.05 7.54 15.82
C VAL A 60 -11.88 7.61 14.54
N GLY A 61 -12.64 8.69 14.34
CA GLY A 61 -13.56 8.81 13.20
C GLY A 61 -14.68 7.76 13.14
N GLY A 62 -15.03 7.14 14.26
CA GLY A 62 -16.09 6.12 14.36
C GLY A 62 -15.67 4.67 14.05
N VAL A 63 -14.42 4.44 13.62
CA VAL A 63 -13.86 3.13 13.30
C VAL A 63 -12.76 2.74 14.29
N GLU A 64 -12.58 1.43 14.50
CA GLU A 64 -11.56 0.88 15.39
C GLU A 64 -10.19 0.81 14.69
N VAL A 65 -9.20 1.45 15.29
CA VAL A 65 -7.84 1.52 14.77
C VAL A 65 -6.98 0.39 15.38
N PRO A 66 -6.14 -0.33 14.61
CA PRO A 66 -5.33 -1.42 15.16
C PRO A 66 -4.18 -0.90 16.03
N ASN A 67 -4.30 -1.08 17.35
CA ASN A 67 -3.35 -0.54 18.34
C ASN A 67 -1.87 -0.98 18.16
N ALA A 68 -1.58 -2.09 17.48
CA ALA A 68 -0.25 -2.71 17.41
C ALA A 68 0.72 -2.12 16.35
N LYS A 69 0.45 -0.91 15.82
CA LYS A 69 1.17 -0.33 14.68
C LYS A 69 1.56 1.12 14.92
N ARG A 70 2.46 1.64 14.08
CA ARG A 70 2.82 3.07 14.02
C ARG A 70 1.65 3.90 13.51
N ILE A 71 1.47 5.11 14.05
CA ILE A 71 0.31 5.97 13.79
C ILE A 71 0.07 6.21 12.27
N GLU A 72 1.11 6.51 11.48
CA GLU A 72 1.01 6.70 10.02
C GLU A 72 0.27 5.53 9.33
N ILE A 73 0.59 4.29 9.70
CA ILE A 73 0.01 3.07 9.13
C ILE A 73 -1.35 2.76 9.76
N SER A 74 -1.52 3.06 11.04
CA SER A 74 -2.77 2.86 11.77
C SER A 74 -3.90 3.72 11.21
N LEU A 75 -3.64 4.99 10.89
CA LEU A 75 -4.63 5.91 10.29
C LEU A 75 -5.08 5.48 8.89
N GLN A 76 -4.21 4.82 8.11
CA GLN A 76 -4.54 4.31 6.75
C GLN A 76 -5.61 3.20 6.73
N TYR A 77 -6.03 2.68 7.89
CA TYR A 77 -7.16 1.75 7.97
C TYR A 77 -8.52 2.43 7.78
N ILE A 78 -8.61 3.74 8.03
CA ILE A 78 -9.83 4.53 7.85
C ILE A 78 -10.03 4.81 6.35
N HIS A 79 -11.15 4.37 5.78
CA HIS A 79 -11.42 4.59 4.36
C HIS A 79 -11.58 6.08 4.04
N GLY A 80 -10.55 6.66 3.43
CA GLY A 80 -10.45 8.08 3.12
C GLY A 80 -9.07 8.65 3.43
N ILE A 81 -8.38 8.06 4.40
CA ILE A 81 -7.03 8.48 4.80
C ILE A 81 -6.00 7.64 4.02
N GLY A 82 -5.12 8.32 3.28
CA GLY A 82 -3.99 7.73 2.58
C GLY A 82 -2.67 8.05 3.27
N LYS A 83 -1.55 7.63 2.67
CA LYS A 83 -0.19 7.94 3.19
C LYS A 83 0.08 9.44 3.28
N THR A 84 -0.40 10.22 2.31
CA THR A 84 -0.20 11.68 2.25
C THR A 84 -0.95 12.39 3.36
N THR A 85 -2.25 12.11 3.51
CA THR A 85 -3.08 12.73 4.56
C THR A 85 -2.70 12.25 5.95
N ALA A 86 -2.31 10.97 6.14
CA ALA A 86 -1.80 10.49 7.42
C ALA A 86 -0.52 11.21 7.88
N ARG A 87 0.38 11.57 6.95
CA ARG A 87 1.56 12.39 7.25
C ARG A 87 1.20 13.84 7.54
N GLN A 88 0.25 14.40 6.80
CA GLN A 88 -0.21 15.75 7.03
C GLN A 88 -0.80 15.90 8.44
N ILE A 89 -1.72 15.02 8.85
CA ILE A 89 -2.28 14.98 10.22
C ILE A 89 -1.17 14.87 11.28
N LEU A 90 -0.12 14.07 11.05
CA LEU A 90 1.00 13.98 12.00
C LEU A 90 1.82 15.28 12.10
N LEU A 91 1.91 16.07 11.03
CA LEU A 91 2.54 17.39 11.04
C LEU A 91 1.63 18.43 11.70
N ASP A 92 0.32 18.37 11.45
CA ASP A 92 -0.67 19.32 11.96
C ASP A 92 -0.86 19.19 13.50
N VAL A 93 -0.83 17.97 14.07
CA VAL A 93 -0.80 17.75 15.55
C VAL A 93 0.61 17.89 16.15
N GLU A 94 1.66 18.04 15.34
CA GLU A 94 3.08 18.00 15.74
C GLU A 94 3.46 16.69 16.50
N LEU A 95 3.00 15.53 16.02
CA LEU A 95 3.24 14.23 16.66
C LEU A 95 4.32 13.38 15.99
N GLU A 96 5.21 12.84 16.82
CA GLU A 96 6.18 11.83 16.39
C GLU A 96 5.54 10.47 16.05
N ASN A 97 6.29 9.65 15.30
CA ASN A 97 5.86 8.32 14.84
C ASN A 97 5.90 7.22 15.94
N LYS A 98 5.15 7.43 17.02
CA LYS A 98 4.94 6.46 18.11
C LYS A 98 4.06 5.27 17.65
N HIS A 99 3.91 4.25 18.50
CA HIS A 99 2.86 3.24 18.32
C HIS A 99 1.54 3.73 18.90
N THR A 100 0.43 3.26 18.33
CA THR A 100 -0.93 3.62 18.80
C THR A 100 -1.22 3.16 20.25
N ARG A 101 -0.41 2.26 20.84
CA ARG A 101 -0.51 1.86 22.26
C ARG A 101 0.00 2.93 23.23
N ASP A 102 0.95 3.75 22.78
CA ASP A 102 1.77 4.60 23.63
C ASP A 102 1.30 6.08 23.58
N LEU A 103 0.12 6.30 22.99
CA LEU A 103 -0.52 7.60 22.85
C LEU A 103 -1.17 8.06 24.17
N SER A 104 -1.03 9.34 24.48
CA SER A 104 -1.78 9.96 25.58
C SER A 104 -3.24 10.25 25.18
N GLU A 105 -4.11 10.46 26.18
CA GLU A 105 -5.52 10.78 25.94
C GLU A 105 -5.72 12.17 25.32
N GLU A 106 -4.78 13.09 25.54
CA GLU A 106 -4.72 14.40 24.87
C GLU A 106 -4.35 14.27 23.40
N GLU A 107 -3.31 13.49 23.07
CA GLU A 107 -2.89 13.20 21.69
C GLU A 107 -4.02 12.54 20.89
N LEU A 108 -4.74 11.59 21.51
CA LEU A 108 -5.92 10.95 20.94
C LEU A 108 -7.08 11.91 20.68
N THR A 109 -7.24 12.95 21.50
CA THR A 109 -8.31 13.94 21.32
C THR A 109 -8.00 14.86 20.14
N LYS A 110 -6.78 15.42 20.08
CA LYS A 110 -6.31 16.22 18.93
C LYS A 110 -6.43 15.44 17.61
N LEU A 111 -6.01 14.18 17.60
CA LEU A 111 -6.13 13.30 16.42
C LEU A 111 -7.60 13.08 15.97
N ARG A 112 -8.57 13.04 16.90
CA ARG A 112 -10.00 12.94 16.54
C ARG A 112 -10.48 14.23 15.90
N ASP A 113 -10.16 15.38 16.49
CA ASP A 113 -10.61 16.69 16.02
C ASP A 113 -10.08 17.02 14.62
N GLU A 114 -8.84 16.62 14.32
CA GLU A 114 -8.28 16.76 12.98
C GLU A 114 -8.85 15.78 11.96
N VAL A 115 -8.97 14.50 12.33
CA VAL A 115 -9.57 13.49 11.44
C VAL A 115 -10.99 13.91 11.06
N SER A 116 -11.76 14.48 11.98
CA SER A 116 -13.11 14.99 11.74
C SER A 116 -13.22 16.14 10.72
N LYS A 117 -12.13 16.83 10.37
CA LYS A 117 -12.11 17.84 9.29
C LYS A 117 -12.21 17.21 7.90
N TYR A 118 -11.85 15.93 7.76
CA TYR A 118 -11.84 15.22 6.48
C TYR A 118 -13.15 14.46 6.23
N MET A 119 -13.50 14.27 4.96
CA MET A 119 -14.59 13.36 4.60
C MET A 119 -14.17 11.91 4.86
N ILE A 120 -14.91 11.21 5.71
CA ILE A 120 -14.58 9.84 6.17
C ILE A 120 -15.59 8.84 5.59
N GLU A 121 -15.13 7.60 5.36
CA GLU A 121 -15.91 6.37 5.16
C GLU A 121 -17.28 6.52 4.49
N GLY A 122 -18.34 6.71 5.28
CA GLY A 122 -19.73 6.79 4.85
C GLY A 122 -19.96 7.93 3.86
N ASP A 123 -19.39 9.10 4.10
CA ASP A 123 -19.61 10.29 3.27
C ASP A 123 -18.82 10.21 1.97
N LEU A 124 -17.59 9.69 1.99
CA LEU A 124 -16.86 9.36 0.77
C LEU A 124 -17.56 8.28 -0.06
N ARG A 125 -18.12 7.24 0.58
CA ARG A 125 -18.88 6.19 -0.12
C ARG A 125 -20.18 6.73 -0.70
N ARG A 126 -20.90 7.60 0.01
CA ARG A 126 -22.09 8.31 -0.47
C ARG A 126 -21.76 9.22 -1.64
N PHE A 127 -20.77 10.10 -1.50
CA PHE A 127 -20.29 11.01 -2.55
C PHE A 127 -19.91 10.27 -3.83
N ASN A 128 -19.08 9.23 -3.74
CA ASN A 128 -18.69 8.42 -4.89
C ASN A 128 -19.89 7.68 -5.51
N THR A 129 -20.83 7.19 -4.70
CA THR A 129 -22.04 6.53 -5.18
C THR A 129 -22.95 7.51 -5.92
N LEU A 130 -23.16 8.72 -5.39
CA LEU A 130 -23.92 9.80 -6.04
C LEU A 130 -23.26 10.25 -7.34
N ALA A 131 -21.94 10.42 -7.37
CA ALA A 131 -21.19 10.75 -8.58
C ALA A 131 -21.33 9.66 -9.67
N ILE A 132 -21.34 8.37 -9.28
CA ILE A 132 -21.57 7.25 -10.21
C ILE A 132 -23.02 7.19 -10.67
N LYS A 133 -24.01 7.40 -9.78
CA LYS A 133 -25.44 7.49 -10.13
C LYS A 133 -25.66 8.58 -11.18
N ARG A 134 -25.23 9.82 -10.88
CA ARG A 134 -25.27 10.97 -11.81
C ARG A 134 -24.71 10.63 -13.20
N LEU A 135 -23.58 9.92 -13.28
CA LEU A 135 -23.01 9.50 -14.57
C LEU A 135 -23.89 8.49 -15.33
N LYS A 136 -24.57 7.57 -14.63
CA LYS A 136 -25.54 6.65 -15.24
C LYS A 136 -26.77 7.39 -15.73
N ASP A 137 -27.30 8.31 -14.92
CA ASP A 137 -28.54 9.04 -15.18
C ASP A 137 -28.39 9.98 -16.39
N ILE A 138 -27.22 10.62 -16.55
CA ILE A 138 -26.84 11.42 -17.74
C ILE A 138 -26.66 10.54 -19.01
N GLN A 139 -26.56 9.21 -18.87
CA GLN A 139 -26.35 8.25 -19.98
C GLN A 139 -25.09 8.49 -20.85
N CYS A 140 -24.10 9.24 -20.36
CA CYS A 140 -22.85 9.45 -21.09
C CYS A 140 -22.07 8.13 -21.27
N TYR A 141 -21.05 8.11 -22.15
CA TYR A 141 -20.24 6.90 -22.40
C TYR A 141 -19.70 6.28 -21.11
N ARG A 142 -19.19 7.10 -20.17
CA ARG A 142 -18.74 6.61 -18.84
C ARG A 142 -19.89 5.96 -18.06
N GLY A 143 -21.07 6.57 -18.04
CA GLY A 143 -22.29 6.02 -17.44
C GLY A 143 -22.65 4.64 -18.00
N LYS A 144 -22.78 4.54 -19.33
CA LYS A 144 -23.06 3.27 -20.04
C LYS A 144 -22.05 2.18 -19.67
N ARG A 145 -20.75 2.49 -19.62
CA ARG A 145 -19.69 1.54 -19.18
C ARG A 145 -19.80 1.14 -17.71
N HIS A 146 -20.25 2.04 -16.82
CA HIS A 146 -20.54 1.73 -15.42
C HIS A 146 -21.81 0.88 -15.24
N ILE A 147 -22.80 0.96 -16.15
CA ILE A 147 -23.96 0.06 -16.17
C ILE A 147 -23.54 -1.34 -16.66
N MET A 148 -22.81 -1.41 -17.78
CA MET A 148 -22.38 -2.67 -18.42
C MET A 148 -21.28 -3.45 -17.67
N GLY A 149 -20.79 -2.98 -16.52
CA GLY A 149 -19.68 -3.64 -15.80
C GLY A 149 -18.36 -3.68 -16.61
N LEU A 150 -18.09 -2.65 -17.41
CA LEU A 150 -16.88 -2.56 -18.24
C LEU A 150 -15.93 -1.45 -17.74
N PRO A 151 -14.62 -1.53 -18.06
CA PRO A 151 -13.70 -0.43 -17.76
C PRO A 151 -14.03 0.81 -18.60
N CYS A 152 -13.91 1.98 -17.98
CA CYS A 152 -14.27 3.29 -18.53
C CYS A 152 -13.07 4.16 -18.94
N ARG A 153 -11.83 3.77 -18.59
CA ARG A 153 -10.58 4.51 -18.87
C ARG A 153 -9.88 4.06 -20.18
N GLY A 154 -10.62 3.84 -21.26
CA GLY A 154 -10.05 3.43 -22.56
C GLY A 154 -9.43 2.02 -22.66
N GLN A 155 -9.36 1.26 -21.55
CA GLN A 155 -8.74 -0.07 -21.51
C GLN A 155 -9.38 -1.07 -22.48
N HIS A 156 -8.55 -1.85 -23.17
CA HIS A 156 -8.98 -2.86 -24.14
C HIS A 156 -9.76 -4.01 -23.48
N THR A 157 -10.89 -4.42 -24.07
CA THR A 157 -11.86 -5.34 -23.41
C THR A 157 -12.03 -6.71 -24.07
N LYS A 158 -11.28 -7.05 -25.11
CA LYS A 158 -11.30 -8.40 -25.71
C LYS A 158 -10.77 -9.44 -24.72
N CYS A 159 -9.62 -9.16 -24.10
CA CYS A 159 -8.90 -10.10 -23.21
C CYS A 159 -9.01 -9.70 -21.72
N ASN A 160 -8.28 -8.66 -21.31
CA ASN A 160 -7.93 -8.42 -19.90
C ASN A 160 -8.85 -7.40 -19.23
N ALA A 161 -10.06 -7.81 -18.87
CA ALA A 161 -11.05 -6.98 -18.17
C ALA A 161 -11.59 -7.61 -16.86
N ARG A 162 -10.88 -8.58 -16.29
CA ARG A 162 -11.39 -9.45 -15.21
C ARG A 162 -11.68 -8.74 -13.89
N THR A 163 -10.86 -7.78 -13.48
CA THR A 163 -11.10 -6.99 -12.25
C THR A 163 -12.42 -6.23 -12.27
N ARG A 164 -12.94 -5.90 -13.47
CA ARG A 164 -14.18 -5.14 -13.65
C ARG A 164 -15.38 -5.99 -14.08
N ARG A 165 -15.17 -7.02 -14.91
CA ARG A 165 -16.19 -7.99 -15.34
C ARG A 165 -16.45 -9.12 -14.33
N GLY A 166 -15.55 -9.34 -13.37
CA GLY A 166 -15.60 -10.47 -12.45
C GLY A 166 -15.02 -11.77 -13.01
N LYS A 167 -15.29 -12.87 -12.28
CA LYS A 167 -14.84 -14.23 -12.61
C LYS A 167 -15.38 -14.67 -13.99
N LYS A 168 -14.66 -15.56 -14.68
CA LYS A 168 -15.10 -16.09 -15.98
C LYS A 168 -16.29 -17.02 -15.77
N VAL A 169 -17.50 -16.52 -16.01
CA VAL A 169 -18.69 -17.37 -16.15
C VAL A 169 -18.50 -18.20 -17.43
N THR A 170 -18.19 -19.48 -17.26
CA THR A 170 -18.30 -20.47 -18.33
C THR A 170 -19.77 -20.81 -18.50
N VAL A 171 -20.33 -20.59 -19.69
CA VAL A 171 -21.65 -21.10 -20.03
C VAL A 171 -21.59 -22.63 -19.99
N ALA A 172 -22.20 -23.23 -18.97
CA ALA A 172 -22.34 -24.68 -18.88
C ALA A 172 -23.11 -25.17 -20.12
N GLY A 173 -22.66 -26.27 -20.73
CA GLY A 173 -23.29 -26.84 -21.92
C GLY A 173 -22.53 -26.63 -23.24
N LYS A 174 -21.43 -25.85 -23.29
CA LYS A 174 -20.53 -25.90 -24.46
C LYS A 174 -19.74 -27.22 -24.48
N LYS A 175 -20.30 -28.22 -25.16
CA LYS A 175 -19.66 -29.51 -25.49
C LYS A 175 -18.21 -29.24 -25.94
N LYS A 176 -17.23 -29.93 -25.34
CA LYS A 176 -15.84 -29.88 -25.82
C LYS A 176 -15.87 -30.29 -27.31
N ALA A 177 -15.20 -29.53 -28.17
CA ALA A 177 -14.96 -29.98 -29.53
C ALA A 177 -14.22 -31.32 -29.45
N PRO A 178 -14.55 -32.32 -30.29
CA PRO A 178 -13.78 -33.55 -30.35
C PRO A 178 -12.33 -33.18 -30.69
N GLY A 179 -11.38 -33.72 -29.92
CA GLY A 179 -9.98 -33.68 -30.32
C GLY A 179 -9.82 -34.40 -31.65
N LYS A 180 -8.97 -33.84 -32.53
CA LYS A 180 -8.35 -34.62 -33.60
C LYS A 180 -7.21 -35.45 -33.01
#